data_AF-A0A8H7FCM6-F1
#
_entry.id   AF-A0A8H7FCM6-F1
#
_cell.length_a   1.000
_cell.length_b   1.000
_cell.length_c   1.000
_cell.angle_alpha   90.00
_cell.angle_beta   90.00
_cell.angle_gamma   90.00
#
_symmetry.space_group_name_H-M   'P 1'
#
loop_
_entity.id
_entity.type
_entity.pdbx_description
1 polymer ?
#
loop_
_entity_poly.entity_id
_entity_poly.type
_entity_poly.pdbx_seq_one_letter_code
_entity_poly.pdbx_strand_id
1 'polypeptide(L)'
;MDSFSDRRGWFADVKDVMRLVARMSTIAQINGHAMPTFHNSWNVYPLMVKPVQSNGYDCGVWTLAGIWAVLGGFEVTSHTEATIGCVQSCLLTAILSLPEQ
;
A
#
# COMPACT_ATOMS: atom_id res chain seq x y z
N MET A 1 -3.77 1.41 -0.79
CA MET A 1 -3.98 2.78 -1.29
C MET A 1 -5.10 2.72 -2.30
N ASP A 2 -6.07 3.62 -2.22
CA ASP A 2 -7.09 3.78 -3.26
C ASP A 2 -6.99 5.20 -3.84
N SER A 3 -6.61 5.30 -5.11
CA SER A 3 -6.41 6.57 -5.82
C SER A 3 -7.72 7.29 -6.15
N PHE A 4 -8.86 6.58 -6.18
CA PHE A 4 -10.17 7.19 -6.27
C PHE A 4 -10.71 7.62 -4.90
N SER A 5 -10.05 7.23 -3.80
CA SER A 5 -10.52 7.45 -2.43
C SER A 5 -11.96 6.96 -2.21
N ASP A 6 -12.32 5.84 -2.84
CA ASP A 6 -13.60 5.19 -2.60
C ASP A 6 -13.59 4.60 -1.19
N ARG A 7 -14.63 4.93 -0.41
CA ARG A 7 -14.78 4.43 0.96
C ARG A 7 -15.77 3.29 1.04
N ARG A 8 -16.39 2.90 -0.07
CA ARG A 8 -17.21 1.69 -0.14
C ARG A 8 -16.31 0.50 0.14
N GLY A 9 -16.66 -0.32 1.13
CA GLY A 9 -15.87 -1.48 1.53
C GLY A 9 -14.70 -1.18 2.47
N TRP A 10 -14.27 0.07 2.65
CA TRP A 10 -13.10 0.42 3.46
C TRP A 10 -13.10 -0.24 4.85
N PHE A 11 -14.20 -0.16 5.60
CA PHE A 11 -14.28 -0.78 6.93
C PHE A 11 -14.22 -2.32 6.89
N ALA A 12 -14.74 -2.94 5.83
CA ALA A 12 -14.66 -4.38 5.63
C ALA A 12 -13.22 -4.80 5.32
N ASP A 13 -12.57 -4.10 4.40
CA ASP A 13 -11.18 -4.35 4.02
C ASP A 13 -10.24 -4.16 5.23
N VAL A 14 -10.43 -3.09 6.01
CA VAL A 14 -9.67 -2.85 7.24
C VAL A 14 -9.86 -4.00 8.22
N LYS A 15 -11.08 -4.49 8.41
CA LYS A 15 -11.36 -5.62 9.30
C LYS A 15 -10.64 -6.89 8.85
N ASP A 16 -10.63 -7.17 7.55
CA ASP A 16 -10.00 -8.37 7.00
C ASP A 16 -8.47 -8.29 7.07
N VAL A 17 -7.88 -7.12 6.77
CA VAL A 17 -6.44 -6.87 6.94
C VAL A 17 -6.04 -7.01 8.42
N MET A 18 -6.77 -6.40 9.35
CA MET A 18 -6.47 -6.51 10.78
C MET A 18 -6.58 -7.95 11.28
N ARG A 19 -7.55 -8.72 10.79
CA ARG A 19 -7.67 -10.16 11.09
C ARG A 19 -6.46 -10.93 10.56
N LEU A 20 -5.98 -10.62 9.35
CA LEU A 20 -4.79 -11.25 8.78
C LEU A 20 -3.55 -10.96 9.62
N VAL A 21 -3.32 -9.69 9.98
CA VAL A 21 -2.18 -9.26 10.82
C VAL A 21 -2.21 -9.97 12.18
N ALA A 22 -3.38 -10.04 12.82
CA ALA A 22 -3.54 -10.76 14.09
C ALA A 22 -3.19 -12.25 13.96
N ARG A 23 -3.70 -12.92 12.92
CA ARG A 23 -3.42 -14.34 12.66
C ARG A 23 -1.94 -14.60 12.40
N MET A 24 -1.29 -13.79 11.56
CA MET A 24 0.14 -13.92 11.28
C MET A 24 0.96 -13.77 12.57
N SER A 25 0.56 -12.84 13.43
CA SER A 25 1.23 -12.60 14.69
C SER A 25 1.08 -13.75 15.69
N THR A 26 -0.13 -14.32 15.80
CA THR A 26 -0.35 -15.53 16.61
C THR A 26 0.52 -16.68 16.10
N ILE A 27 0.59 -16.89 14.79
CA ILE A 27 1.42 -17.95 14.20
C ILE A 27 2.90 -17.71 14.51
N ALA A 28 3.39 -16.48 14.35
CA ALA A 28 4.77 -16.13 14.66
C ALA A 28 5.12 -16.38 16.13
N GLN A 29 4.22 -16.02 17.07
CA GLN A 29 4.38 -16.30 18.50
C GLN A 29 4.46 -17.81 18.80
N ILE A 30 3.56 -18.60 18.19
CA ILE A 30 3.57 -20.07 18.33
C ILE A 30 4.89 -20.66 17.84
N ASN A 31 5.51 -20.08 16.81
CA ASN A 31 6.79 -20.51 16.27
C ASN A 31 8.00 -19.87 17.00
N GLY A 32 7.80 -19.27 18.18
CA GLY A 32 8.88 -18.75 19.03
C GLY A 32 9.41 -17.38 18.63
N HIS A 33 8.77 -16.68 17.70
CA HIS A 33 9.13 -15.30 17.37
C HIS A 33 8.52 -14.31 18.37
N ALA A 34 9.33 -13.40 18.89
CA ALA A 34 8.84 -12.30 19.72
C ALA A 34 7.96 -11.38 18.87
N MET A 35 6.68 -11.26 19.24
CA MET A 35 5.74 -10.34 18.59
C MET A 35 5.17 -9.35 19.62
N PRO A 36 4.98 -8.08 19.25
CA PRO A 36 4.25 -7.12 20.07
C PRO A 36 2.84 -7.62 20.37
N THR A 37 2.33 -7.37 21.58
CA THR A 37 0.95 -7.72 21.96
C THR A 37 -0.03 -6.71 21.36
N PHE A 38 -0.96 -7.17 20.53
CA PHE A 38 -1.90 -6.36 19.75
C PHE A 38 -3.12 -5.86 20.55
N HIS A 39 -2.94 -5.48 21.83
CA HIS A 39 -4.04 -5.16 22.75
C HIS A 39 -4.69 -3.77 22.54
N ASN A 40 -5.05 -3.39 21.31
CA ASN A 40 -5.86 -2.20 20.96
C ASN A 40 -5.13 -0.88 20.63
N SER A 41 -3.90 -0.90 20.14
CA SER A 41 -3.16 0.34 19.81
C SER A 41 -3.11 0.71 18.32
N TRP A 42 -3.68 -0.11 17.43
CA TRP A 42 -3.55 0.12 15.99
C TRP A 42 -4.62 1.08 15.50
N ASN A 43 -4.17 2.27 15.12
CA ASN A 43 -4.99 3.21 14.37
C ASN A 43 -4.85 2.95 12.88
N VAL A 44 -5.97 3.00 12.16
CA VAL A 44 -5.99 2.82 10.71
C VAL A 44 -6.48 4.11 10.08
N TYR A 45 -5.70 4.63 9.14
CA TYR A 45 -6.00 5.88 8.45
C TYR A 45 -6.05 5.64 6.94
N PRO A 46 -7.02 6.23 6.23
CA PRO A 46 -6.99 6.25 4.78
C PRO A 46 -5.80 7.09 4.33
N LEU A 47 -5.00 6.54 3.41
CA LEU A 47 -3.82 7.24 2.90
C LEU A 47 -4.19 8.52 2.14
N MET A 48 -5.33 8.48 1.44
CA MET A 48 -5.88 9.61 0.69
C MET A 48 -7.30 9.88 1.15
N VAL A 49 -7.65 11.15 1.29
CA VAL A 49 -9.00 11.60 1.66
C VAL A 49 -9.76 12.24 0.49
N LYS A 50 -9.08 12.43 -0.64
CA LYS A 50 -9.63 12.98 -1.88
C LYS A 50 -9.13 12.14 -3.07
N PRO A 51 -9.95 11.96 -4.12
CA PRO A 51 -9.50 11.33 -5.35
C PRO A 51 -8.29 12.06 -5.92
N VAL A 52 -7.26 11.32 -6.31
CA VAL A 52 -6.08 11.81 -7.04
C VAL A 52 -5.98 11.24 -8.44
N GLN A 53 -6.90 10.35 -8.80
CA GLN A 53 -7.05 9.79 -10.13
C GLN A 53 -8.45 10.08 -10.65
N SER A 54 -8.51 10.48 -11.91
CA SER A 54 -9.76 10.66 -12.67
C SER A 54 -9.89 9.67 -13.82
N ASN A 55 -8.77 9.19 -14.37
CA ASN A 55 -8.77 8.18 -15.43
C ASN A 55 -9.02 6.75 -14.91
N GLY A 56 -9.33 5.80 -15.80
CA GLY A 56 -9.66 4.42 -15.44
C GLY A 56 -8.51 3.40 -15.44
N TYR A 57 -7.26 3.82 -15.69
CA TYR A 57 -6.16 2.90 -16.01
C TYR A 57 -4.92 3.04 -15.13
N ASP A 58 -4.74 4.16 -14.42
CA ASP A 58 -3.53 4.40 -13.61
C ASP A 58 -3.57 3.82 -12.19
N CYS A 59 -4.65 3.17 -11.76
CA CYS A 59 -4.82 2.77 -10.35
C CYS A 59 -3.73 1.79 -9.86
N GLY A 60 -3.24 0.93 -10.76
CA GLY A 60 -2.09 0.07 -10.49
C GLY A 60 -0.81 0.87 -10.28
N VAL A 61 -0.57 1.89 -11.10
CA VAL A 61 0.62 2.77 -10.99
C VAL A 61 0.57 3.56 -9.68
N TRP A 62 -0.58 4.08 -9.30
CA TRP A 62 -0.78 4.73 -8.00
C TRP A 62 -0.49 3.80 -6.83
N THR A 63 -0.98 2.56 -6.88
CA THR A 63 -0.72 1.55 -5.85
C THR A 63 0.77 1.28 -5.71
N LEU A 64 1.49 1.11 -6.83
CA LEU A 64 2.93 0.90 -6.85
C LEU A 64 3.71 2.11 -6.35
N ALA A 65 3.29 3.33 -6.71
CA ALA A 65 3.88 4.57 -6.19
C ALA A 65 3.75 4.67 -4.66
N GLY A 66 2.59 4.28 -4.12
CA GLY A 66 2.38 4.20 -2.67
C GLY A 66 3.27 3.17 -1.99
N ILE A 67 3.38 1.95 -2.55
CA ILE A 67 4.28 0.90 -2.03
C ILE A 67 5.74 1.38 -2.06
N TRP A 68 6.19 1.97 -3.17
CA TRP A 68 7.54 2.49 -3.29
C TRP A 68 7.82 3.58 -2.25
N ALA A 69 6.90 4.54 -2.06
CA ALA A 69 7.05 5.57 -1.03
C ALA A 69 7.25 4.97 0.37
N VAL A 70 6.42 3.99 0.75
CA VAL A 70 6.52 3.30 2.06
C VAL A 70 7.84 2.56 2.22
N LEU A 71 8.28 1.84 1.18
CA LEU A 71 9.59 1.16 1.19
C LEU A 71 10.77 2.14 1.27
N GLY A 72 10.61 3.35 0.76
CA GLY A 72 11.58 4.45 0.87
C GLY A 72 11.57 5.17 2.22
N GLY A 73 10.68 4.79 3.16
CA GLY A 73 10.55 5.44 4.46
C GLY A 73 9.63 6.67 4.48
N PHE A 74 8.86 6.89 3.41
CA PHE A 74 7.87 7.97 3.34
C PHE A 74 6.46 7.44 3.60
N GLU A 75 5.57 8.29 4.10
CA GLU A 75 4.18 7.89 4.36
C GLU A 75 3.37 7.76 3.07
N VAL A 76 3.57 8.68 2.10
CA VAL A 76 2.79 8.77 0.86
C VAL A 76 3.65 9.28 -0.30
N THR A 77 3.23 8.96 -1.52
CA THR A 77 3.80 9.53 -2.75
C THR A 77 3.40 11.00 -2.93
N SER A 78 4.32 11.83 -3.42
CA SER A 78 4.05 13.23 -3.80
C SER A 78 3.57 13.40 -5.24
N HIS A 79 3.39 12.30 -5.99
CA HIS A 79 2.97 12.37 -7.38
C HIS A 79 1.51 12.87 -7.48
N THR A 80 1.26 13.62 -8.55
CA THR A 80 -0.07 14.02 -9.02
C THR A 80 -0.45 13.21 -10.27
N GLU A 81 -1.71 13.28 -10.70
CA GLU A 81 -2.15 12.62 -11.96
C GLU A 81 -1.32 13.05 -13.17
N ALA A 82 -0.86 14.30 -13.21
CA ALA A 82 -0.01 14.79 -14.30
C ALA A 82 1.40 14.15 -14.32
N THR A 83 1.87 13.67 -13.16
CA THR A 83 3.23 13.15 -12.99
C THR A 83 3.27 11.65 -12.77
N ILE A 84 2.14 10.99 -12.56
CA ILE A 84 2.10 9.56 -12.21
C ILE A 84 2.68 8.68 -13.33
N GLY A 85 2.61 9.14 -14.59
CA GLY A 85 3.26 8.50 -15.73
C GLY A 85 4.78 8.38 -15.59
N CYS A 86 5.44 9.26 -14.83
CA CYS A 86 6.88 9.13 -14.53
C CYS A 86 7.17 7.85 -13.76
N VAL A 87 6.28 7.42 -12.86
CA VAL A 87 6.42 6.17 -12.11
C VAL A 87 6.38 4.97 -13.07
N GLN A 88 5.50 5.00 -14.07
CA GLN A 88 5.45 3.96 -15.10
C GLN A 88 6.77 3.90 -15.89
N SER A 89 7.35 5.04 -16.27
CA SER A 89 8.66 5.07 -16.92
C SER A 89 9.76 4.50 -16.03
N CYS A 90 9.80 4.88 -14.75
CA CYS A 90 10.77 4.35 -13.79
C CYS A 90 10.63 2.82 -13.61
N LEU A 91 9.40 2.32 -13.51
CA LEU A 91 9.12 0.88 -13.40
C LEU A 91 9.60 0.13 -14.64
N LEU A 92 9.33 0.66 -15.84
CA LEU A 92 9.80 0.06 -17.08
C LEU A 92 11.33 0.02 -17.11
N THR A 93 12.01 1.12 -16.77
CA THR A 93 13.47 1.16 -16.71
C THR A 93 14.02 0.15 -15.69
N ALA A 94 13.38 0.04 -14.52
CA ALA A 94 13.78 -0.92 -13.50
C ALA A 94 13.64 -2.37 -14.00
N ILE A 95 12.52 -2.70 -14.64
CA ILE A 95 12.28 -4.05 -15.21
C ILE A 95 13.32 -4.38 -16.28
N LEU A 96 13.59 -3.45 -17.20
CA LEU A 96 14.58 -3.64 -18.27
C LEU A 96 16.02 -3.74 -17.73
N SER A 97 16.27 -3.29 -16.50
CA SER A 97 17.59 -3.38 -15.85
C SER A 97 17.77 -4.67 -15.05
N LEU A 98 16.72 -5.49 -14.93
CA LEU A 98 16.83 -6.80 -14.28
C LEU A 98 17.64 -7.75 -15.19
N PRO A 99 18.56 -8.55 -14.63
CA PRO A 99 19.26 -9.56 -15.40
C PRO A 99 18.27 -10.60 -15.94
N GLU A 100 18.53 -11.13 -17.14
CA GLU A 100 17.79 -12.27 -17.67
C GLU A 100 17.93 -13.46 -16.69
N GLN A 101 16.79 -14.10 -16.35
CA GLN A 101 16.73 -15.21 -15.40
C GLN A 101 17.25 -16.52 -15.99
#